data_AF-A0A533MKX2-F1
#
_entry.id   AF-A0A533MKX2-F1
#
_cell.length_a   1.000
_cell.length_b   1.000
_cell.length_c   1.000
_cell.angle_alpha   90.00
_cell.angle_beta   90.00
_cell.angle_gamma   90.00
#
_symmetry.space_group_name_H-M   'P 1'
#
loop_
_entity.id
_entity.type
_entity.pdbx_description
1 polymer ?
#
loop_
_entity_poly.entity_id
_entity_poly.type
_entity_poly.pdbx_seq_one_letter_code
_entity_poly.pdbx_strand_id
1 'polypeptide(L)' 'MKSELEEKIKSYIAKREKDYLSEFAYKNEDGLRRKQKNIEDIRTKCSRDADRIAHTCAYSSYL' A
#
# COMPACT_ATOMS: atom_id res chain seq x y z
N MET A 1 6.04 -10.35 19.62
CA MET A 1 4.79 -9.56 19.78
C MET A 1 4.53 -8.59 18.62
N LYS A 2 5.48 -7.73 18.19
CA LYS A 2 5.24 -6.83 17.04
C LYS A 2 5.01 -7.55 15.70
N SER A 3 5.77 -8.61 15.39
CA SER A 3 5.69 -9.32 14.11
C SER A 3 4.33 -9.99 13.85
N GLU A 4 3.76 -10.68 14.84
CA GLU A 4 2.48 -11.38 14.67
C GLU A 4 1.31 -10.42 14.37
N LEU A 5 1.33 -9.23 14.98
CA LEU A 5 0.30 -8.23 14.73
C LEU A 5 0.45 -7.64 13.32
N GLU A 6 1.67 -7.38 12.88
CA GLU A 6 1.96 -6.89 11.53
C GLU A 6 1.53 -7.91 10.45
N GLU A 7 1.76 -9.20 10.68
CA GLU A 7 1.30 -10.28 9.80
C GLU A 7 -0.23 -10.37 9.75
N LYS A 8 -0.91 -10.23 10.89
CA LYS A 8 -2.38 -10.17 10.96
C LYS A 8 -2.94 -8.98 10.18
N ILE A 9 -2.30 -7.81 10.27
CA ILE A 9 -2.71 -6.62 9.52
C ILE A 9 -2.52 -6.84 8.02
N LYS A 10 -1.35 -7.35 7.60
CA LYS A 10 -1.05 -7.61 6.19
C LYS A 10 -2.05 -8.61 5.57
N SER A 11 -2.30 -9.72 6.27
CA SER A 11 -3.27 -10.74 5.81
C SER A 11 -4.70 -10.21 5.76
N TYR A 12 -5.13 -9.41 6.75
CA TYR A 12 -6.43 -8.77 6.73
C TYR A 12 -6.60 -7.85 5.52
N ILE A 13 -5.60 -7.00 5.22
CA ILE A 13 -5.66 -6.08 4.08
C ILE A 13 -5.69 -6.85 2.76
N ALA A 14 -4.84 -7.86 2.59
CA ALA A 14 -4.80 -8.69 1.39
C ALA A 14 -6.13 -9.42 1.17
N LYS A 15 -6.73 -9.98 2.23
CA LYS A 15 -8.03 -10.65 2.16
C LYS A 15 -9.12 -9.67 1.75
N ARG A 16 -9.18 -8.49 2.38
CA ARG A 16 -10.16 -7.45 2.05
C ARG A 16 -10.05 -7.01 0.59
N GLU A 17 -8.83 -6.86 0.09
CA GLU A 17 -8.59 -6.50 -1.31
C GLU A 17 -9.10 -7.59 -2.27
N LYS A 18 -8.83 -8.85 -1.96
CA LYS A 18 -9.30 -9.99 -2.75
C LYS A 18 -10.83 -10.09 -2.76
N ASP A 19 -11.47 -9.89 -1.61
CA ASP A 19 -12.91 -10.05 -1.45
C ASP A 19 -13.72 -8.90 -2.07
N TYR A 20 -13.17 -7.67 -2.08
CA TYR A 20 -13.92 -6.47 -2.48
C TYR A 20 -13.59 -5.95 -3.88
N LEU A 21 -12.38 -6.24 -4.41
CA LEU A 21 -12.03 -5.82 -5.76
C LEU A 21 -12.38 -6.90 -6.78
N SER A 22 -12.93 -6.48 -7.92
CA SER A 22 -13.17 -7.34 -9.09
C SER A 22 -11.89 -8.09 -9.51
N GLU A 23 -12.07 -9.22 -10.20
CA GLU A 23 -10.98 -10.00 -10.81
C GLU A 23 -10.13 -9.17 -11.78
N PHE A 24 -10.75 -8.23 -12.50
CA PHE A 24 -10.07 -7.35 -13.46
C PHE A 24 -9.51 -6.06 -12.84
N ALA A 25 -9.72 -5.86 -11.53
CA ALA A 25 -9.20 -4.68 -10.86
C ALA A 25 -7.70 -4.85 -10.58
N TYR A 26 -6.96 -3.75 -10.74
CA TYR A 26 -5.55 -3.70 -10.36
C TYR A 26 -5.36 -4.04 -8.88
N LYS A 27 -4.49 -5.01 -8.59
CA LYS A 27 -4.21 -5.46 -7.22
C LYS A 27 -2.91 -4.84 -6.71
N ASN A 28 -2.79 -4.68 -5.39
CA ASN A 28 -1.57 -4.18 -4.76
C ASN A 28 -0.37 -5.12 -4.98
N GLU A 29 -0.59 -6.41 -5.20
CA GLU A 29 0.46 -7.38 -5.52
C GLU A 29 1.20 -7.00 -6.81
N ASP A 30 0.46 -6.51 -7.82
CA ASP A 30 0.98 -6.10 -9.13
C ASP A 30 1.82 -4.82 -9.10
N GLY A 31 1.80 -4.09 -7.97
CA GLY A 31 2.56 -2.86 -7.82
C GLY A 31 4.07 -3.06 -7.97
N LEU A 32 4.64 -2.52 -9.04
CA LEU A 32 6.08 -2.55 -9.27
C LEU A 32 6.71 -1.21 -8.91
N ARG A 33 7.71 -1.21 -8.03
CA ARG A 33 8.53 -0.02 -7.74
C ARG A 33 9.89 -0.12 -8.39
N ARG A 34 10.29 0.96 -9.07
CA ARG A 34 11.64 1.07 -9.68
C ARG A 34 12.77 1.13 -8.64
N LYS A 35 12.51 1.69 -7.45
CA LYS A 35 13.51 1.81 -6.36
C LYS A 35 12.91 1.35 -5.04
N GLN A 36 13.40 0.22 -4.52
CA GLN A 36 12.97 -0.37 -3.25
C GLN A 36 13.89 0.13 -2.13
N LYS A 37 13.64 1.33 -1.60
CA LYS A 37 14.54 1.92 -0.57
C LYS A 37 14.35 1.32 0.83
N ASN A 38 13.13 0.90 1.17
CA ASN A 38 12.78 0.28 2.47
C ASN A 38 12.04 -1.04 2.25
N ILE A 39 12.51 -2.10 2.92
CA ILE A 39 12.06 -3.49 2.75
C ILE A 39 10.80 -3.80 3.59
N GLU A 40 10.61 -3.13 4.72
CA GLU A 40 9.54 -3.45 5.67
C GLU A 40 8.54 -2.29 5.81
N ASP A 41 7.28 -2.53 5.46
CA ASP A 41 6.15 -1.65 5.75
C ASP A 41 4.89 -2.51 5.90
N ILE A 42 3.97 -2.09 6.77
CA ILE A 42 2.65 -2.71 6.94
C ILE A 42 1.64 -2.22 5.90
N ARG A 43 1.88 -1.04 5.32
CA ARG A 43 1.00 -0.42 4.32
C ARG A 43 1.19 -1.06 2.96
N THR A 44 0.09 -1.10 2.19
CA THR A 44 0.12 -1.57 0.81
C THR A 44 0.89 -0.62 -0.10
N LYS A 45 1.30 -1.12 -1.27
CA LYS A 45 2.09 -0.34 -2.23
C LYS A 45 1.33 0.92 -2.67
N CYS A 46 0.03 0.80 -2.98
CA CYS A 46 -0.81 1.93 -3.37
C CYS A 46 -1.03 2.92 -2.22
N SER A 47 -1.28 2.44 -0.99
CA SER A 47 -1.43 3.32 0.18
C SER A 47 -0.18 4.17 0.41
N ARG A 48 1.01 3.56 0.28
CA ARG A 48 2.28 4.30 0.40
C ARG A 48 2.47 5.32 -0.72
N ASP A 49 2.01 5.01 -1.94
CA ASP A 49 2.09 5.96 -3.05
C ASP A 49 1.14 7.15 -2.84
N ALA A 50 -0.06 6.90 -2.30
CA ALA A 50 -1.00 7.94 -1.91
C ALA A 50 -0.40 8.88 -0.85
N ASP A 51 0.18 8.32 0.22
CA ASP A 51 0.86 9.12 1.27
C ASP A 51 1.98 9.98 0.67
N ARG A 52 2.81 9.39 -0.21
CA ARG A 52 3.91 10.12 -0.86
C ARG A 52 3.38 11.29 -1.69
N ILE A 53 2.34 11.06 -2.49
CA ILE A 53 1.73 12.10 -3.32
C ILE A 53 1.16 13.20 -2.44
N ALA A 54 0.39 12.84 -1.40
CA ALA A 54 -0.24 13.78 -0.48
C ALA A 54 0.77 14.70 0.23
N HIS A 55 1.98 14.21 0.49
CA HIS A 55 3.06 14.98 1.13
C HIS A 55 4.04 15.62 0.14
N THR A 56 3.76 15.62 -1.16
CA THR A 56 4.58 16.37 -2.11
C THR A 56 4.22 17.85 -2.11
N CYS A 57 5.23 18.71 -2.28
CA CYS A 57 5.03 20.15 -2.44
C CYS A 57 4.09 20.51 -3.60
N ALA A 58 4.17 19.76 -4.71
CA ALA A 58 3.29 19.94 -5.86
C ALA A 58 1.82 19.70 -5.51
N TYR A 59 1.52 18.66 -4.73
CA TYR A 59 0.16 18.40 -4.26
C TYR A 59 -0.27 19.42 -3.20
N SER A 60 0.60 19.78 -2.27
CA SER A 60 0.30 20.79 -1.24
C SER A 60 0.05 22.18 -1.80
N SER A 61 0.64 22.53 -2.95
CA SER A 61 0.44 23.84 -3.60
C SER A 61 -0.83 23.89 -4.47
N TYR A 62 -1.49 22.75 -4.69
CA TYR A 62 -2.72 22.64 -5.48
C TYR A 62 -3.98 22.88 -4.63
N LEU A 63 -3.90 22.67 -3.32
CA LEU A 63 -4.96 22.95 -2.34
C LEU A 63 -4.89 24.41 -1.88
#